data_AF-F8DR25-F1
#
_entry.id   AF-F8DR25-F1
#
_cell.length_a   1.000
_cell.length_b   1.000
_cell.length_c   1.000
_cell.angle_alpha   90.00
_cell.angle_beta   90.00
_cell.angle_gamma   90.00
#
_symmetry.space_group_name_H-M   'P 1'
#
loop_
_entity.id
_entity.type
_entity.pdbx_description
1 polymer ?
#
loop_
_entity_poly.entity_id
_entity_poly.type
_entity_poly.pdbx_seq_one_letter_code
_entity_poly.pdbx_strand_id
1 'polypeptide(L)'
;MDGSISGETAYNTDPYPSGKMGVSLTSVEKLKRAVKMARDNKLQLAVHAMGDKAIQTVIDVTKEMAPWLTTMPSVRIKHASLMTDQMFAEIANSKMNYALVTQPIFFLRKMNPIVIIFHQPSLN
;
A
#
# COMPACT_ATOMS: atom_id res chain seq x y z
N MET A 1 2.96 3.43 5.36
CA MET A 1 1.87 4.31 5.83
C MET A 1 1.43 3.89 7.21
N ASP A 2 1.24 2.59 7.42
CA ASP A 2 0.69 2.02 8.65
C ASP A 2 1.41 0.72 9.04
N GLY A 3 0.89 0.04 10.08
CA GLY A 3 1.41 -1.25 10.55
C GLY A 3 0.76 -2.45 9.87
N SER A 4 0.30 -3.42 10.68
CA SER A 4 -0.28 -4.68 10.21
C SER A 4 -1.70 -4.91 10.70
N ILE A 5 -2.48 -5.68 9.93
CA ILE A 5 -3.84 -6.06 10.33
C ILE A 5 -3.84 -6.93 11.59
N SER A 6 -2.94 -7.92 11.68
CA SER A 6 -2.88 -8.85 12.82
C SER A 6 -2.46 -8.19 14.13
N GLY A 7 -1.64 -7.14 14.04
CA GLY A 7 -1.26 -6.34 15.20
C GLY A 7 -2.22 -5.19 15.51
N GLU A 8 -3.37 -5.10 14.84
CA GLU A 8 -4.33 -3.97 14.95
C GLU A 8 -3.66 -2.59 14.78
N THR A 9 -2.67 -2.52 13.89
CA THR A 9 -1.85 -1.31 13.63
C THR A 9 -1.98 -0.81 12.19
N ALA A 10 -2.65 -1.55 11.31
CA ALA A 10 -3.06 -1.04 10.01
C ALA A 10 -4.12 0.06 10.21
N TYR A 11 -3.98 1.18 9.51
CA TYR A 11 -4.72 2.40 9.82
C TYR A 11 -6.00 2.48 9.02
N ASN A 12 -7.14 2.42 9.73
CA ASN A 12 -8.45 2.21 9.13
C ASN A 12 -9.39 3.40 9.35
N THR A 13 -10.49 3.44 8.57
CA THR A 13 -11.60 4.37 8.77
C THR A 13 -12.53 3.91 9.88
N ASP A 14 -12.76 2.61 9.99
CA ASP A 14 -13.56 1.99 11.04
C ASP A 14 -12.66 1.33 12.11
N PRO A 15 -13.07 1.31 13.39
CA PRO A 15 -12.28 0.72 14.46
C PRO A 15 -12.23 -0.81 14.36
N TYR A 16 -11.12 -1.38 14.83
CA TYR A 16 -11.03 -2.79 15.22
C TYR A 16 -12.01 -3.11 16.35
N PRO A 17 -12.36 -4.40 16.57
CA PRO A 17 -13.18 -4.81 17.71
C PRO A 17 -12.62 -4.36 19.07
N SER A 18 -11.30 -4.19 19.18
CA SER A 18 -10.63 -3.64 20.35
C SER A 18 -10.83 -2.12 20.56
N GLY A 19 -11.49 -1.44 19.62
CA GLY A 19 -11.68 0.00 19.58
C GLY A 19 -10.51 0.78 18.97
N LYS A 20 -9.40 0.13 18.62
CA LYS A 20 -8.25 0.79 17.97
C LYS A 20 -8.56 1.15 16.52
N MET A 21 -7.97 2.23 16.02
CA MET A 21 -8.02 2.61 14.61
C MET A 21 -6.79 2.14 13.80
N GLY A 22 -5.83 1.51 14.48
CA GLY A 22 -4.46 1.39 14.00
C GLY A 22 -3.66 2.67 14.12
N VAL A 23 -2.52 2.75 13.43
CA VAL A 23 -1.56 3.85 13.58
C VAL A 23 -1.10 4.36 12.23
N SER A 24 -1.22 5.67 12.01
CA SER A 24 -0.55 6.35 10.90
C SER A 24 0.92 6.58 11.25
N LEU A 25 1.81 5.80 10.65
CA LEU A 25 3.26 5.88 10.88
C LEU A 25 3.92 7.02 10.09
N THR A 26 3.23 7.59 9.10
CA THR A 26 3.74 8.71 8.30
C THR A 26 2.66 9.74 8.03
N SER A 27 3.01 11.01 8.13
CA SER A 27 2.14 12.13 7.77
C SER A 27 2.02 12.30 6.26
N VAL A 28 0.91 12.89 5.79
CA VAL A 28 0.72 13.31 4.38
C VAL A 28 1.91 14.13 3.86
N GLU A 29 2.45 15.05 4.67
CA GLU A 29 3.58 15.89 4.24
C GLU A 29 4.88 15.11 4.03
N LYS A 30 5.13 14.08 4.85
CA LYS A 30 6.24 13.14 4.64
C LYS A 30 6.04 12.32 3.36
N LEU A 31 4.81 11.87 3.10
CA LEU A 31 4.48 11.15 1.87
C LEU A 31 4.70 12.04 0.63
N LYS A 32 4.20 13.28 0.63
CA LYS A 32 4.43 14.25 -0.46
C LYS A 32 5.92 14.50 -0.72
N ARG A 33 6.74 14.61 0.33
CA ARG A 33 8.21 14.73 0.19
C ARG A 33 8.83 13.49 -0.44
N ALA A 34 8.41 12.29 -0.03
CA ALA A 34 8.88 11.04 -0.62
C ALA A 34 8.47 10.92 -2.10
N VAL A 35 7.24 11.29 -2.45
CA VAL A 35 6.73 11.35 -3.83
C VAL A 35 7.59 12.31 -4.66
N LYS A 36 7.86 13.52 -4.16
CA LYS A 36 8.71 14.50 -4.84
C LYS A 36 10.11 13.93 -5.09
N MET A 37 10.73 13.36 -4.06
CA MET A 37 12.06 12.75 -4.19
C MET A 37 12.07 11.63 -5.24
N ALA A 38 11.07 10.73 -5.21
CA ALA A 38 10.97 9.65 -6.18
C ALA A 38 10.79 10.17 -7.62
N ARG A 39 9.93 11.17 -7.80
CA ARG A 39 9.67 11.80 -9.10
C ARG A 39 10.89 12.50 -9.67
N ASP A 40 11.58 13.31 -8.87
CA ASP A 40 12.74 14.09 -9.29
C ASP A 40 13.91 13.18 -9.68
N ASN A 41 14.05 12.04 -9.00
CA ASN A 41 15.12 11.08 -9.22
C ASN A 41 14.74 9.90 -10.13
N LYS A 42 13.55 9.93 -10.75
CA LYS A 42 13.04 8.84 -11.60
C LYS A 42 13.07 7.46 -10.92
N LEU A 43 12.73 7.42 -9.64
CA LEU A 43 12.63 6.21 -8.83
C LEU A 43 11.18 5.74 -8.73
N GLN A 44 10.97 4.43 -8.64
CA GLN A 44 9.64 3.90 -8.34
C GLN A 44 9.31 4.10 -6.86
N LEU A 45 8.16 4.70 -6.56
CA LEU A 45 7.68 4.85 -5.20
C LEU A 45 6.99 3.56 -4.75
N ALA A 46 7.50 2.90 -3.72
CA ALA A 46 6.84 1.77 -3.07
C ALA A 46 6.31 2.20 -1.70
N VAL A 47 5.03 1.97 -1.46
CA VAL A 47 4.35 2.39 -0.23
C VAL A 47 3.69 1.19 0.44
N HIS A 48 4.13 0.86 1.65
CA HIS A 48 3.42 -0.08 2.54
C HIS A 48 2.10 0.54 2.99
N ALA A 49 0.96 -0.06 2.65
CA ALA A 49 -0.36 0.34 3.15
C ALA A 49 -1.30 -0.86 3.21
N MET A 50 -1.79 -1.19 4.40
CA MET A 50 -2.72 -2.30 4.61
C MET A 50 -4.16 -1.83 4.87
N GLY A 51 -4.31 -0.84 5.76
CA GLY A 51 -5.59 -0.28 6.16
C GLY A 51 -6.19 0.64 5.11
N ASP A 52 -7.51 0.71 5.07
CA ASP A 52 -8.26 1.46 4.05
C ASP A 52 -7.91 2.95 4.07
N LYS A 53 -7.84 3.55 5.27
CA LYS A 53 -7.48 4.96 5.42
C LYS A 53 -6.02 5.25 5.03
N ALA A 54 -5.11 4.32 5.32
CA ALA A 54 -3.73 4.40 4.86
C ALA A 54 -3.62 4.32 3.34
N ILE A 55 -4.38 3.43 2.70
CA ILE A 55 -4.41 3.27 1.24
C ILE A 55 -5.01 4.51 0.58
N GLN A 56 -6.15 4.99 1.06
CA GLN A 56 -6.82 6.20 0.56
C GLN A 56 -5.87 7.40 0.58
N THR A 57 -5.09 7.55 1.66
CA THR A 57 -4.09 8.62 1.78
C THR A 57 -3.05 8.58 0.65
N VAL A 58 -2.65 7.39 0.19
CA VAL A 58 -1.72 7.26 -0.94
C VAL A 58 -2.41 7.69 -2.23
N ILE A 59 -3.61 7.18 -2.48
CA ILE A 59 -4.41 7.48 -3.68
C ILE A 59 -4.66 9.00 -3.77
N ASP A 60 -5.11 9.63 -2.70
CA ASP A 60 -5.40 11.07 -2.68
C ASP A 60 -4.17 11.94 -2.97
N VAL A 61 -3.00 11.55 -2.47
CA VAL A 61 -1.76 12.30 -2.73
C VAL A 61 -1.29 12.15 -4.17
N THR A 62 -1.54 11.00 -4.82
CA THR A 62 -0.92 10.70 -6.12
C THR A 62 -1.87 10.66 -7.33
N LYS A 63 -3.20 10.55 -7.16
CA LYS A 63 -4.16 10.27 -8.26
C LYS A 63 -4.16 11.31 -9.38
N GLU A 64 -3.96 12.58 -9.05
CA GLU A 64 -3.94 13.68 -10.03
C GLU A 64 -2.57 13.93 -10.66
N MET A 65 -1.53 13.21 -10.24
CA MET A 65 -0.18 13.43 -10.74
C MET A 65 0.03 12.70 -12.07
N ALA A 66 0.76 13.32 -13.00
CA ALA A 66 1.27 12.61 -14.16
C ALA A 66 2.32 11.57 -13.73
N PRO A 67 2.30 10.36 -14.30
CA PRO A 67 3.30 9.34 -14.02
C PRO A 67 4.68 9.83 -14.44
N TRP A 68 5.71 9.43 -13.71
CA TRP A 68 7.10 9.84 -13.97
C TRP A 68 7.97 8.71 -14.49
N LEU A 69 7.46 7.47 -14.48
CA LEU A 69 8.05 6.30 -15.13
C LEU A 69 7.19 5.86 -16.31
N THR A 70 7.85 5.51 -17.41
CA THR A 70 7.19 5.11 -18.67
C THR A 70 7.15 3.59 -18.87
N THR A 71 8.10 2.85 -18.32
CA THR A 71 8.23 1.39 -18.50
C THR A 71 7.59 0.57 -17.38
N MET A 72 7.17 1.22 -16.28
CA MET A 72 6.56 0.58 -15.13
C MET A 72 5.69 1.57 -14.35
N PRO A 73 4.82 1.10 -13.45
CA PRO A 73 4.05 1.98 -12.56
C PRO A 73 4.96 2.86 -11.71
N SER A 74 4.64 4.13 -11.62
CA SER A 74 5.38 5.10 -10.81
C SER A 74 5.13 4.87 -9.31
N VAL A 75 3.91 4.44 -8.97
CA VAL A 75 3.49 4.17 -7.59
C VAL A 75 3.11 2.69 -7.43
N ARG A 76 3.66 2.04 -6.41
CA ARG A 76 3.26 0.70 -5.98
C ARG A 76 2.71 0.74 -4.56
N ILE A 77 1.46 0.31 -4.40
CA ILE A 77 0.86 0.10 -3.08
C ILE A 77 1.10 -1.36 -2.70
N LYS A 78 1.96 -1.58 -1.71
CA LYS A 78 2.28 -2.90 -1.16
C LYS A 78 1.18 -3.32 -0.20
N HIS A 79 0.85 -4.61 -0.24
CA HIS A 79 -0.24 -5.25 0.48
C HIS A 79 -1.62 -4.90 -0.03
N ALA A 80 -1.98 -3.61 -0.05
CA ALA A 80 -3.27 -3.12 -0.56
C ALA A 80 -4.45 -3.97 -0.03
N SER A 81 -4.45 -4.21 1.29
CA SER A 81 -5.24 -5.30 1.89
C SER A 81 -6.72 -4.99 2.08
N LEU A 82 -7.06 -3.76 2.48
CA LEU A 82 -8.43 -3.33 2.73
C LEU A 82 -8.86 -2.29 1.67
N MET A 83 -8.88 -2.71 0.41
CA MET A 83 -9.35 -1.89 -0.72
C MET A 83 -10.88 -1.88 -0.80
N THR A 84 -11.47 -0.73 -1.14
CA THR A 84 -12.90 -0.60 -1.47
C THR A 84 -13.12 -0.49 -2.98
N ASP A 85 -14.34 -0.76 -3.44
CA ASP A 85 -14.72 -0.59 -4.85
C ASP A 85 -14.52 0.85 -5.34
N GLN A 86 -14.75 1.83 -4.46
CA GLN A 86 -14.46 3.23 -4.73
C GLN A 86 -12.96 3.47 -4.98
N MET A 87 -12.07 2.88 -4.19
CA MET A 87 -10.62 3.01 -4.40
C MET A 87 -10.19 2.41 -5.75
N PHE A 88 -10.78 1.27 -6.14
CA PHE A 88 -10.54 0.70 -7.46
C PHE A 88 -11.00 1.64 -8.58
N ALA A 89 -12.18 2.24 -8.44
CA ALA A 89 -12.68 3.23 -9.40
C ALA A 89 -11.79 4.48 -9.46
N GLU A 90 -11.30 4.99 -8.33
CA GLU A 90 -10.39 6.13 -8.31
C GLU A 90 -9.06 5.81 -9.00
N ILE A 91 -8.48 4.64 -8.74
CA ILE A 91 -7.24 4.20 -9.41
C ILE A 91 -7.46 4.07 -10.92
N ALA A 92 -8.55 3.45 -11.35
CA ALA A 92 -8.85 3.24 -12.76
C ALA A 92 -9.05 4.55 -13.54
N ASN A 93 -9.57 5.58 -12.89
CA ASN A 93 -9.82 6.90 -13.51
C ASN A 93 -8.70 7.93 -13.23
N SER A 94 -7.65 7.54 -12.52
CA SER A 94 -6.56 8.45 -12.16
C SER A 94 -5.61 8.72 -13.33
N LYS A 95 -4.87 9.84 -13.27
CA LYS A 95 -3.78 10.13 -14.23
C LYS A 95 -2.54 9.27 -13.97
N MET A 96 -2.35 8.87 -12.72
CA MET A 96 -1.19 8.13 -12.26
C MET A 96 -1.28 6.63 -12.64
N ASN A 97 -0.13 6.00 -12.91
CA ASN A 97 -0.07 4.56 -13.08
C ASN A 97 0.29 3.85 -11.76
N TYR A 98 -0.59 2.93 -11.34
CA TYR A 98 -0.45 2.18 -10.09
C TYR A 98 -0.12 0.72 -10.34
N ALA A 99 0.63 0.11 -9.41
CA ALA A 99 0.64 -1.32 -9.21
C ALA A 99 0.15 -1.66 -7.80
N LEU A 100 -0.81 -2.57 -7.70
CA LEU A 100 -1.25 -3.16 -6.44
C LEU A 100 -0.47 -4.46 -6.23
N VAL A 101 0.36 -4.51 -5.19
CA VAL A 101 1.25 -5.65 -4.93
C VAL A 101 0.72 -6.44 -3.73
N THR A 102 -0.18 -7.38 -4.02
CA THR A 102 -0.83 -8.22 -3.02
C THR A 102 0.00 -9.47 -2.70
N GLN A 103 -0.28 -10.11 -1.56
CA GLN A 103 0.35 -11.36 -1.14
C GLN A 103 -0.74 -12.39 -0.82
N PRO A 104 -1.19 -13.19 -1.80
CA PRO A 104 -2.29 -14.15 -1.62
C PRO A 104 -2.11 -15.10 -0.43
N ILE A 105 -0.85 -15.41 -0.08
CA ILE A 105 -0.51 -16.23 1.09
C ILE A 105 -1.07 -15.69 2.41
N PHE A 106 -1.31 -14.38 2.53
CA PHE A 106 -1.89 -13.80 3.75
C PHE A 106 -3.33 -14.25 3.99
N PHE A 107 -4.09 -14.49 2.93
CA PHE A 107 -5.43 -15.06 3.03
C PHE A 107 -5.36 -16.52 3.48
N LEU A 108 -4.46 -17.31 2.87
CA LEU A 108 -4.30 -18.72 3.19
C LEU A 108 -3.86 -18.95 4.65
N ARG A 109 -2.93 -18.12 5.16
CA ARG A 109 -2.48 -18.21 6.57
C ARG A 109 -3.59 -17.92 7.58
N LYS A 110 -4.61 -17.14 7.21
CA LYS A 110 -5.79 -16.93 8.06
C LYS A 110 -6.73 -18.14 8.09
N MET A 111 -6.80 -18.91 7.00
CA MET A 111 -7.72 -20.04 6.88
C MET A 111 -7.15 -21.36 7.43
N ASN A 112 -5.83 -21.55 7.44
CA ASN A 112 -5.13 -22.67 8.10
C ASN A 112 -3.64 -22.31 8.30
N PRO A 113 -2.99 -22.66 9.43
CA PRO A 113 -1.57 -22.40 9.64
C PRO A 113 -0.71 -23.41 8.85
N ILE A 114 -0.68 -23.30 7.53
CA ILE A 114 0.28 -24.03 6.69
C ILE A 114 1.60 -23.25 6.74
N VAL A 115 2.62 -23.84 7.36
CA VAL A 115 4.00 -23.33 7.33
C VAL A 115 4.57 -23.61 5.94
N ILE A 116 4.58 -22.60 5.07
CA ILE A 116 5.30 -22.65 3.80
C ILE A 116 6.66 -21.99 4.01
N ILE A 117 7.70 -22.81 4.09
CA ILE A 117 9.10 -22.35 4.14
C ILE A 117 9.48 -21.91 2.73
N PHE A 118 9.63 -20.60 2.50
CA PHE A 118 10.30 -20.11 1.30
C PHE A 118 11.82 -20.28 1.49
N HIS A 119 12.37 -21.36 0.95
CA HIS A 119 13.81 -21.45 0.75
C HIS A 119 14.17 -20.54 -0.43
N GLN A 120 14.81 -19.40 -0.15
CA GLN A 120 15.50 -18.62 -1.17
C GLN A 120 16.88 -19.24 -1.37
N PRO A 121 17.17 -19.94 -2.48
CA PRO A 121 18.53 -20.34 -2.76
C PRO A 121 19.35 -19.06 -2.98
N SER A 122 20.47 -18.95 -2.25
CA SER A 122 21.47 -17.92 -2.49
C SER A 122 21.94 -18.00 -3.93
N LEU A 123 21.75 -16.92 -4.69
CA LEU A 123 22.40 -16.74 -5.98
C LEU A 123 23.88 -16.50 -5.69
N ASN A 124 24.72 -17.48 -6.04
CA ASN A 124 26.16 -17.29 -6.24
C ASN A 124 26.41 -16.77 -7.65
#